data_AF-A0A0V0GIK6-F1
#
_entry.id   AF-A0A0V0GIK6-F1
#
_cell.length_a   1.000
_cell.length_b   1.000
_cell.length_c   1.000
_cell.angle_alpha   90.00
_cell.angle_beta   90.00
_cell.angle_gamma   90.00
#
_symmetry.space_group_name_H-M   'P 1'
#
loop_
_entity.id
_entity.type
_entity.pdbx_description
1 polymer ?
#
loop_
_entity_poly.entity_id
_entity_poly.type
_entity_poly.pdbx_seq_one_letter_code
_entity_poly.pdbx_strand_id
1 'polypeptide(L)'
;MLLNCPRVMASFCSCFMEGDGSGMVDINSNESSTFSVISVIFESLAECIACTGSNAEELQLRKHTIILLAFFASSGKCGVEILLNYGLPKGKDFPAIILQSLVCDLDLEESDTAQQ
;
A
#
# COMPACT_ATOMS: atom_id res chain seq x y z
N MET A 1 -0.94 17.04 -2.91
CA MET A 1 -1.07 15.64 -3.36
C MET A 1 -2.09 15.57 -4.49
N LEU A 2 -1.74 14.98 -5.64
CA LEU A 2 -2.62 14.89 -6.83
C LEU A 2 -3.93 14.16 -6.53
N LEU A 3 -3.85 13.16 -5.66
CA LEU A 3 -4.96 12.32 -5.24
C LEU A 3 -5.95 13.01 -4.29
N ASN A 4 -5.65 14.23 -3.81
CA ASN A 4 -6.62 15.05 -3.07
C ASN A 4 -7.76 15.56 -3.96
N CYS A 5 -7.61 15.47 -5.29
CA CYS A 5 -8.67 15.80 -6.23
C CYS A 5 -9.58 14.58 -6.42
N PRO A 6 -10.88 14.66 -6.08
CA PRO A 6 -11.81 13.53 -6.23
C PRO A 6 -11.86 12.97 -7.65
N ARG A 7 -11.68 13.81 -8.68
CA ARG A 7 -11.66 13.39 -10.08
C ARG A 7 -10.43 12.53 -10.41
N VAL A 8 -9.27 12.89 -9.86
CA VAL A 8 -8.02 12.12 -10.06
C VAL A 8 -8.12 10.80 -9.30
N MET A 9 -8.64 10.82 -8.06
CA MET A 9 -8.86 9.61 -7.29
C MET A 9 -9.84 8.66 -7.97
N ALA A 10 -10.95 9.16 -8.52
CA ALA A 10 -11.91 8.33 -9.25
C ALA A 10 -11.27 7.65 -10.48
N SER A 11 -10.42 8.35 -11.21
CA SER A 11 -9.68 7.80 -12.35
C SER A 11 -8.61 6.79 -11.94
N PHE A 12 -8.01 6.96 -10.77
CA PHE A 12 -7.07 5.99 -10.21
C PHE A 12 -7.79 4.72 -9.76
N CYS A 13 -8.95 4.89 -9.12
CA CYS A 13 -9.83 3.83 -8.66
C CYS A 13 -10.40 2.96 -9.78
N SER A 14 -10.77 3.54 -10.92
CA SER A 14 -11.31 2.77 -12.05
C SER A 14 -10.32 1.72 -12.55
N CYS A 15 -9.01 1.98 -12.44
CA CYS A 15 -7.97 1.01 -12.82
C CYS A 15 -8.00 -0.29 -11.99
N PHE A 16 -8.69 -0.33 -10.84
CA PHE A 16 -8.82 -1.50 -9.97
C PHE A 16 -10.15 -2.24 -10.11
N MET A 17 -11.18 -1.58 -10.64
CA MET A 17 -12.56 -2.07 -10.61
C MET A 17 -12.98 -2.78 -11.91
N GLU A 18 -12.08 -2.88 -12.89
CA GLU A 18 -12.36 -3.42 -14.24
C GLU A 18 -12.14 -4.93 -14.32
N GLY A 19 -12.51 -5.65 -13.27
CA GLY A 19 -12.26 -7.09 -13.10
C GLY A 19 -13.37 -7.80 -12.34
N ASP A 20 -14.64 -7.50 -12.64
CA ASP A 20 -15.75 -8.27 -12.07
C ASP A 20 -16.06 -9.48 -12.98
N GLY A 21 -15.58 -10.66 -12.57
CA GLY A 21 -16.10 -11.96 -12.98
C GLY A 21 -15.67 -12.52 -14.35
N SER A 22 -14.83 -13.55 -14.34
CA SER A 22 -14.68 -14.53 -15.43
C SER A 22 -14.33 -13.96 -16.81
N GLY A 23 -13.07 -13.60 -17.00
CA GLY A 23 -12.54 -13.35 -18.34
C GLY A 23 -11.04 -13.24 -18.31
N MET A 24 -10.36 -14.13 -19.05
CA MET A 24 -8.95 -14.03 -19.38
C MET A 24 -8.66 -12.59 -19.81
N VAL A 25 -7.72 -11.91 -19.12
CA VAL A 25 -7.27 -10.57 -19.51
C VAL A 25 -6.79 -10.66 -20.95
N ASP A 26 -7.54 -10.08 -21.87
CA ASP A 26 -7.12 -9.97 -23.26
C ASP A 26 -5.99 -8.94 -23.29
N ILE A 27 -4.77 -9.43 -23.47
CA ILE A 27 -3.52 -8.67 -23.49
C ILE A 27 -3.46 -7.90 -24.82
N ASN A 28 -4.37 -6.96 -25.06
CA ASN A 28 -4.26 -6.11 -26.24
C ASN A 28 -4.95 -4.75 -26.18
N SER A 29 -5.21 -4.19 -25.00
CA SER A 29 -5.59 -2.80 -24.85
C SER A 29 -4.66 -2.10 -23.86
N ASN A 30 -4.40 -0.81 -24.08
CA ASN A 30 -3.49 0.02 -23.28
C ASN A 30 -3.82 0.02 -21.76
N GLU A 31 -5.00 -0.45 -21.37
CA GLU A 31 -5.47 -0.71 -20.00
C GLU A 31 -4.55 -1.68 -19.24
N SER A 32 -4.04 -2.73 -19.90
CA SER A 32 -3.15 -3.75 -19.29
C SER A 32 -1.82 -3.15 -18.80
N SER A 33 -1.41 -2.00 -19.32
CA SER A 33 -0.17 -1.32 -18.91
C SER A 33 -0.33 -0.51 -17.62
N THR A 34 -1.50 0.08 -17.39
CA THR A 34 -1.73 0.98 -16.25
C THR A 34 -1.95 0.20 -14.95
N PHE A 35 -2.73 -0.89 -14.99
CA PHE A 35 -2.87 -1.78 -13.84
C PHE A 35 -1.51 -2.35 -13.40
N SER A 36 -0.69 -2.80 -14.36
CA SER A 36 0.67 -3.29 -14.09
C SER A 36 1.54 -2.25 -13.36
N VAL A 37 1.53 -0.99 -13.81
CA VAL A 37 2.26 0.10 -13.14
C VAL A 37 1.74 0.35 -11.73
N ILE A 38 0.42 0.36 -11.55
CA ILE A 38 -0.20 0.57 -10.24
C ILE A 38 0.16 -0.58 -9.30
N SER A 39 0.11 -1.82 -9.76
CA SER A 39 0.49 -2.99 -8.97
C SER A 39 1.93 -2.89 -8.46
N VAL A 40 2.86 -2.48 -9.32
CA VAL A 40 4.26 -2.22 -8.94
C VAL A 40 4.37 -1.15 -7.86
N ILE A 41 3.56 -0.07 -7.94
CA ILE A 41 3.54 0.97 -6.90
C ILE A 41 3.13 0.37 -5.56
N PHE A 42 2.04 -0.40 -5.49
CA PHE A 42 1.58 -1.00 -4.24
C PHE A 42 2.58 -2.02 -3.67
N GLU A 43 3.20 -2.83 -4.53
CA GLU A 43 4.26 -3.74 -4.12
C GLU A 43 5.45 -2.99 -3.51
N SER A 44 5.92 -1.92 -4.18
CA SER A 44 7.01 -1.08 -3.64
C SER A 44 6.63 -0.39 -2.34
N LEU A 45 5.38 0.07 -2.17
CA LEU A 45 4.90 0.64 -0.90
C LEU A 45 4.91 -0.42 0.22
N ALA A 46 4.53 -1.66 -0.08
CA ALA A 46 4.61 -2.74 0.91
C ALA A 46 6.06 -3.04 1.32
N GLU A 47 7.00 -3.02 0.38
CA GLU A 47 8.43 -3.15 0.67
C GLU A 47 8.95 -2.01 1.55
N CYS A 48 8.52 -0.77 1.30
CA CYS A 48 8.85 0.37 2.17
C CYS A 48 8.41 0.13 3.61
N ILE A 49 7.22 -0.43 3.85
CA ILE A 49 6.70 -0.72 5.21
C ILE A 49 7.43 -1.90 5.86
N ALA A 50 7.78 -2.91 5.06
CA ALA A 50 8.47 -4.12 5.53
C ALA A 50 9.98 -3.92 5.76
N CYS A 51 10.52 -2.73 5.47
CA CYS A 51 11.91 -2.39 5.76
C CYS A 51 12.19 -2.54 7.27
N THR A 52 13.18 -3.35 7.63
CA THR A 52 13.49 -3.69 9.04
C THR A 52 14.55 -2.79 9.67
N GLY A 53 15.02 -1.78 8.95
CA GLY A 53 16.07 -0.91 9.44
C GLY A 53 15.53 0.13 10.44
N SER A 54 16.37 0.44 11.43
CA SER A 54 16.05 1.32 12.56
C SER A 54 16.62 2.73 12.42
N ASN A 55 17.24 3.05 11.29
CA ASN A 55 17.77 4.40 11.09
C ASN A 55 16.60 5.40 10.90
N ALA A 56 16.88 6.68 11.17
CA ALA A 56 15.85 7.72 11.14
C ALA A 56 15.17 7.86 9.75
N GLU A 57 15.91 7.66 8.67
CA GLU A 57 15.38 7.75 7.30
C GLU A 57 14.43 6.61 6.99
N GLU A 58 14.77 5.38 7.39
CA GLU A 58 13.94 4.18 7.25
C GLU A 58 12.66 4.27 8.07
N LEU A 59 12.75 4.77 9.31
CA LEU A 59 11.56 4.98 10.15
C LEU A 59 10.66 6.07 9.57
N GLN A 60 11.22 7.18 9.06
CA GLN A 60 10.43 8.19 8.36
C GLN A 60 9.80 7.63 7.09
N LEU A 61 10.52 6.82 6.31
CA LEU A 61 10.00 6.20 5.09
C LEU A 61 8.77 5.34 5.40
N ARG A 62 8.85 4.49 6.43
CA ARG A 62 7.73 3.67 6.90
C ARG A 62 6.55 4.53 7.33
N LYS A 63 6.79 5.53 8.18
CA LYS A 63 5.75 6.45 8.66
C LYS A 63 5.03 7.17 7.50
N HIS A 64 5.78 7.74 6.55
CA HIS A 64 5.18 8.46 5.42
C HIS A 64 4.41 7.53 4.49
N THR A 65 4.89 6.30 4.31
CA THR A 65 4.19 5.27 3.52
C THR A 65 2.87 4.89 4.18
N ILE A 66 2.84 4.67 5.50
CA ILE A 66 1.61 4.41 6.25
C ILE A 66 0.64 5.58 6.15
N ILE A 67 1.12 6.83 6.26
CA ILE A 67 0.29 8.03 6.08
C ILE A 67 -0.33 8.10 4.69
N LEU A 68 0.43 7.76 3.64
CA LEU A 68 -0.07 7.72 2.28
C LEU A 68 -1.17 6.64 2.11
N LEU A 69 -0.98 5.45 2.69
CA LEU A 69 -2.00 4.41 2.68
C LEU A 69 -3.24 4.84 3.47
N ALA A 70 -3.08 5.45 4.65
CA ALA A 70 -4.22 6.01 5.40
C ALA A 70 -4.98 7.08 4.58
N PHE A 71 -4.26 7.89 3.81
CA PHE A 71 -4.86 8.85 2.90
C PHE A 71 -5.67 8.15 1.80
N PHE A 72 -5.17 7.07 1.20
CA PHE A 72 -5.96 6.25 0.26
C PHE A 72 -7.24 5.73 0.94
N ALA A 73 -7.14 5.16 2.14
CA ALA A 73 -8.30 4.68 2.91
C ALA A 73 -9.34 5.78 3.13
N SER A 74 -8.88 7.00 3.39
CA SER A 74 -9.75 8.16 3.64
C SER A 74 -10.50 8.67 2.41
N SER A 75 -10.14 8.19 1.21
CA SER A 75 -10.69 8.67 -0.06
C SER A 75 -12.02 8.00 -0.45
N GLY A 76 -12.66 7.32 0.50
CA GLY A 76 -13.96 6.67 0.33
C GLY A 76 -13.85 5.18 0.00
N LYS A 77 -14.98 4.58 -0.41
CA LYS A 77 -15.16 3.13 -0.56
C LYS A 77 -14.04 2.47 -1.38
N CYS A 78 -13.74 3.01 -2.56
CA CYS A 78 -12.71 2.45 -3.42
C CYS A 78 -11.32 2.43 -2.74
N GLY A 79 -10.92 3.51 -2.07
CA GLY A 79 -9.61 3.58 -1.43
C GLY A 79 -9.46 2.58 -0.29
N VAL A 80 -10.54 2.33 0.46
CA VAL A 80 -10.60 1.26 1.46
C VAL A 80 -10.52 -0.12 0.80
N GLU A 81 -11.27 -0.35 -0.28
CA GLU A 81 -11.27 -1.63 -1.00
C GLU A 81 -9.90 -1.95 -1.60
N ILE A 82 -9.18 -0.97 -2.13
CA ILE A 82 -7.81 -1.16 -2.62
C ILE A 82 -6.92 -1.64 -1.46
N LEU A 83 -6.96 -1.00 -0.30
CA LEU A 83 -6.09 -1.38 0.82
C LEU A 83 -6.40 -2.74 1.42
N LEU A 84 -7.69 -3.11 1.48
CA LEU A 84 -8.12 -4.36 2.10
C LEU A 84 -8.07 -5.55 1.14
N ASN A 85 -8.33 -5.32 -0.15
CA ASN A 85 -8.50 -6.40 -1.13
C ASN A 85 -7.34 -6.53 -2.11
N TYR A 86 -6.41 -5.56 -2.17
CA TYR A 86 -5.22 -5.70 -3.02
C TYR A 86 -4.34 -6.83 -2.47
N GLY A 87 -4.31 -7.94 -3.19
CA GLY A 87 -3.50 -9.11 -2.84
C GLY A 87 -2.03 -8.85 -3.16
N LEU A 88 -1.22 -8.62 -2.12
CA LEU A 88 0.22 -8.51 -2.31
C LEU A 88 0.83 -9.88 -2.62
N PRO A 89 2.01 -9.91 -3.28
CA PRO A 89 2.76 -11.13 -3.46
C PRO A 89 2.92 -11.90 -2.15
N LYS A 90 2.82 -13.23 -2.22
CA LYS A 90 2.87 -14.15 -1.06
C LYS A 90 1.65 -14.10 -0.13
N GLY A 91 0.53 -13.55 -0.58
CA GLY A 91 -0.75 -13.60 0.14
C GLY A 91 -0.79 -12.71 1.39
N LYS A 92 0.04 -11.67 1.43
CA LYS A 92 -0.02 -10.64 2.47
C LYS A 92 -1.03 -9.58 2.08
N ASP A 93 -1.57 -8.88 3.07
CA ASP A 93 -2.37 -7.67 2.88
C ASP A 93 -1.69 -6.48 3.57
N PHE A 94 -2.08 -5.26 3.19
CA PHE A 94 -1.51 -4.06 3.79
C PHE A 94 -1.75 -3.96 5.30
N PRO A 95 -2.96 -4.25 5.83
CA PRO A 95 -3.19 -4.23 7.27
C PRO A 95 -2.20 -5.10 8.06
N ALA A 96 -1.93 -6.33 7.61
CA ALA A 96 -1.01 -7.24 8.27
C ALA A 96 0.43 -6.70 8.26
N ILE A 97 0.89 -6.16 7.12
CA ILE A 97 2.25 -5.60 7.02
C ILE A 97 2.40 -4.34 7.88
N ILE A 98 1.37 -3.48 7.93
CA ILE A 98 1.36 -2.29 8.79
C ILE A 98 1.43 -2.71 10.26
N LEU A 99 0.58 -3.63 10.70
CA LEU A 99 0.57 -4.12 12.08
C LEU A 99 1.92 -4.75 12.46
N GLN A 100 2.49 -5.57 11.58
CA GLN A 100 3.80 -6.19 11.81
C GLN A 100 4.91 -5.13 11.96
N SER A 101 4.90 -4.09 11.12
CA SER A 101 5.88 -3.00 11.19
C SER A 101 5.79 -2.22 12.51
N LEU A 102 4.56 -1.92 12.95
CA LEU A 102 4.32 -1.24 14.23
C LEU A 102 4.76 -2.07 15.44
N VAL A 103 4.52 -3.39 15.41
CA VAL A 103 5.00 -4.29 16.48
C VAL A 103 6.53 -4.30 16.53
N CYS A 104 7.19 -4.41 15.38
CA CYS A 104 8.65 -4.36 15.33
C CYS A 104 9.23 -3.04 15.87
N ASP A 105 8.56 -1.90 15.63
CA ASP A 105 8.98 -0.61 16.18
C ASP A 105 8.86 -0.56 17.71
N LEU A 106 7.79 -1.12 18.27
CA LEU A 106 7.60 -1.19 19.73
C LEU A 106 8.64 -2.10 20.40
N ASP A 107 8.94 -3.25 19.79
CA ASP A 107 9.96 -4.20 20.31
C ASP A 107 11.38 -3.58 20.31
N LEU A 108 11.68 -2.72 19.33
CA LEU A 108 12.93 -1.97 19.25
C LEU A 108 13.03 -0.94 20.39
N GLU A 109 11.95 -0.20 20.67
CA GLU A 109 11.90 0.77 21.77
C GLU A 109 12.08 0.09 23.15
N GLU A 110 11.50 -1.09 23.37
CA GLU A 110 11.69 -1.88 24.60
C GLU A 110 13.14 -2.39 24.75
N SER A 111 13.78 -2.77 23.64
CA SER A 111 15.16 -3.28 23.65
C SER A 111 16.19 -2.18 23.93
N ASP A 112 15.99 -0.97 23.39
CA ASP A 112 16.88 0.18 23.63
C ASP A 112 16.77 0.70 25.07
N THR A 113 15.56 0.65 25.66
CA THR A 113 15.34 1.08 27.05
C THR A 113 15.83 0.07 28.08
N ALA A 114 15.90 -1.22 27.75
CA ALA A 114 16.47 -2.26 28.61
C ALA A 114 18.02 -2.24 28.67
N GLN A 115 18.68 -1.51 27.76
CA GLN A 115 20.15 -1.39 27.69
C GLN A 115 20.70 -0.06 28.22
N GLN A 116 19.85 0.86 28.68
CA GLN A 116 20.21 2.12 29.39
C GLN A 116 20.11 1.98 30.90
#